data_AF-A0A0C2D0C6-F1
#
_entry.id   AF-A0A0C2D0C6-F1
#
_cell.length_a   1.000
_cell.length_b   1.000
_cell.length_c   1.000
_cell.angle_alpha   90.00
_cell.angle_beta   90.00
_cell.angle_gamma   90.00
#
_symmetry.space_group_name_H-M   'P 1'
#
loop_
_entity.id
_entity.type
_entity.pdbx_description
1 polymer ?
#
loop_
_entity_poly.entity_id
_entity_poly.type
_entity_poly.pdbx_seq_one_letter_code
_entity_poly.pdbx_strand_id
1 'polypeptide(L)'
;MMDPLQINDFSPSRDRQKAASRAGSTGSGRLTSFFYSGFIKVFQLLKAPFMPRQGVTEIGPLLSSPSDLSEQRNEEQIGFDLLAEDTMTAVLHNNPKLLEKYVKTPHIERFVELVRNNRLGKFLDYLADLCVCRGEANKKVQELICNSVLSERHRDIFMETKLINDEVHIGWMGQQPRRLVDLAESATYSTADAEFLDYYRHQLDLLAQMCQEQQYLAIDPPPERKLLNISQQLPAELVLKCMSDERLPSEVRASFTRLMLHLHVVRGSPLSAIRHARLWADIPNEVKVQSYKTTSVEGYSDGGRARVGDQFAIDVSAAERVHVLNTVESYLDSLRHSHPSGPVLQKDAASVCTNKLTHEMVTLAKALAQFGYYTFDDLLTLTENLLNIVDTSPHSAQTVCHGRSSGLPDYYGVVWFKQNFPCDEHGVLNHTANINERMAHELYEAIYQSSGHELHLDGGDGQLLLAILMQMTMSDYPPLTSIALKVLFRHFTQYQELLEDLKQVQLLVSSDDVENYRQVDRDLFILKNLTEKSELWVHGDRHHSIDGKEHEKDEKTWVLGSC
;
A
#
# COMPACT_ATOMS: atom_id res chain seq x y z
N MET A 1 28.50 26.30 -25.84
CA MET A 1 27.22 26.73 -25.23
C MET A 1 26.76 25.52 -24.42
N MET A 2 26.68 25.63 -23.09
CA MET A 2 26.08 24.56 -22.27
C MET A 2 24.65 24.37 -22.75
N ASP A 3 24.23 23.13 -22.98
CA ASP A 3 22.82 22.83 -23.23
C ASP A 3 22.04 23.23 -21.96
N PRO A 4 21.14 24.22 -22.03
CA PRO A 4 20.37 24.67 -20.87
C PRO A 4 19.46 23.57 -20.28
N LEU A 5 19.33 22.42 -20.95
CA LEU A 5 18.51 21.26 -20.55
C LEU A 5 19.29 20.21 -19.73
N GLN A 6 20.61 20.30 -19.63
CA GLN A 6 21.48 19.35 -18.89
C GLN A 6 21.98 19.98 -17.57
N ILE A 7 21.07 20.47 -16.72
CA ILE A 7 21.41 20.99 -15.39
C ILE A 7 21.04 19.94 -14.34
N ASN A 8 22.03 19.17 -13.88
CA ASN A 8 21.83 18.09 -12.90
C ASN A 8 21.58 18.58 -11.46
N ASP A 9 21.89 19.84 -11.15
CA ASP A 9 21.66 20.45 -9.84
C ASP A 9 21.15 21.90 -10.01
N PHE A 10 19.82 22.07 -9.96
CA PHE A 10 19.18 23.37 -10.04
C PHE A 10 18.58 23.76 -8.68
N SER A 11 19.31 24.59 -7.93
CA SER A 11 18.79 25.27 -6.74
C SER A 11 18.45 26.73 -7.09
N PRO A 12 17.20 27.05 -7.49
CA PRO A 12 16.85 28.39 -7.94
C PRO A 12 16.96 29.42 -6.81
N SER A 13 17.59 30.55 -7.11
CA SER A 13 17.63 31.69 -6.19
C SER A 13 16.22 32.22 -5.90
N ARG A 14 15.84 32.25 -4.60
CA ARG A 14 14.58 32.83 -4.11
C ARG A 14 14.35 34.26 -4.60
N ASP A 15 15.41 35.03 -4.81
CA ASP A 15 15.29 36.42 -5.23
C ASP A 15 14.97 36.55 -6.71
N ARG A 16 15.47 35.63 -7.56
CA ARG A 16 15.04 35.54 -8.97
C ARG A 16 13.61 35.07 -9.11
N GLN A 17 13.18 34.11 -8.28
CA GLN A 17 11.77 33.68 -8.21
C GLN A 17 10.84 34.81 -7.76
N LYS A 18 11.23 35.60 -6.74
CA LYS A 18 10.51 36.80 -6.30
C LYS A 18 10.51 37.91 -7.36
N ALA A 19 11.59 38.09 -8.10
CA ALA A 19 11.66 39.09 -9.17
C ALA A 19 10.73 38.72 -10.33
N ALA A 20 10.71 37.45 -10.73
CA ALA A 20 9.75 36.92 -11.70
C ALA A 20 8.29 37.03 -11.21
N SER A 21 8.04 36.80 -9.91
CA SER A 21 6.71 36.97 -9.32
C SER A 21 6.27 38.44 -9.22
N ARG A 22 7.22 39.38 -9.12
CA ARG A 22 6.95 40.82 -9.01
C ARG A 22 6.82 41.51 -10.36
N ALA A 23 7.50 41.01 -11.39
CA ALA A 23 7.45 41.56 -12.74
C ALA A 23 6.11 41.27 -13.46
N GLY A 24 5.27 40.37 -12.94
CA GLY A 24 4.10 39.83 -13.66
C GLY A 24 2.70 40.29 -13.24
N SER A 25 2.50 41.17 -12.25
CA SER A 25 1.15 41.69 -11.94
C SER A 25 1.11 42.88 -10.96
N THR A 26 0.70 44.05 -11.46
CA THR A 26 0.07 45.10 -10.66
C THR A 26 -1.35 44.67 -10.31
N GLY A 27 -1.55 44.09 -9.13
CA GLY A 27 -2.90 43.73 -8.67
C GLY A 27 -2.91 42.82 -7.44
N SER A 28 -3.62 43.25 -6.41
CA SER A 28 -3.70 42.59 -5.10
C SER A 28 -4.41 41.23 -5.18
N GLY A 29 -3.64 40.14 -5.08
CA GLY A 29 -4.14 38.76 -5.08
C GLY A 29 -2.99 37.77 -4.86
N ARG A 30 -2.32 37.92 -3.71
CA ARG A 30 -1.01 37.33 -3.41
C ARG A 30 -1.07 35.79 -3.39
N LEU A 31 -0.21 35.13 -4.17
CA LEU A 31 0.02 33.67 -4.28
C LEU A 31 -1.07 32.81 -4.92
N THR A 32 -2.37 33.04 -4.68
CA THR A 32 -3.43 32.28 -5.34
C THR A 32 -3.45 32.50 -6.85
N SER A 33 -3.27 33.76 -7.30
CA SER A 33 -3.24 34.12 -8.72
C SER A 33 -2.05 33.52 -9.48
N PHE A 34 -0.88 33.35 -8.85
CA PHE A 34 0.32 32.85 -9.55
C PHE A 34 0.23 31.35 -9.85
N PHE A 35 -0.28 30.56 -8.89
CA PHE A 35 -0.57 29.14 -9.12
C PHE A 35 -1.76 28.96 -10.07
N TYR A 36 -2.84 29.73 -9.91
CA TYR A 36 -4.01 29.66 -10.80
C TYR A 36 -3.67 30.07 -12.24
N SER A 37 -2.85 31.11 -12.41
CA SER A 37 -2.34 31.59 -13.71
C SER A 37 -1.35 30.62 -14.34
N GLY A 38 -0.44 30.03 -13.56
CA GLY A 38 0.48 28.99 -14.03
C GLY A 38 -0.26 27.73 -14.48
N PHE A 39 -1.23 27.27 -13.68
CA PHE A 39 -2.03 26.09 -13.98
C PHE A 39 -2.91 26.28 -15.22
N ILE A 40 -3.58 27.43 -15.34
CA ILE A 40 -4.36 27.78 -16.54
C ILE A 40 -3.44 27.95 -17.74
N LYS A 41 -2.25 28.55 -17.60
CA LYS A 41 -1.30 28.71 -18.71
C LYS A 41 -0.72 27.39 -19.18
N VAL A 42 -0.43 26.44 -18.29
CA VAL A 42 0.02 25.09 -18.65
C VAL A 42 -1.11 24.32 -19.36
N PHE A 43 -2.34 24.37 -18.82
CA PHE A 43 -3.50 23.79 -19.50
C PHE A 43 -3.83 24.47 -20.84
N GLN A 44 -3.64 25.78 -20.96
CA GLN A 44 -3.80 26.51 -22.23
C GLN A 44 -2.65 26.21 -23.21
N LEU A 45 -1.43 25.99 -22.73
CA LEU A 45 -0.29 25.55 -23.55
C LEU A 45 -0.49 24.13 -24.08
N LEU A 46 -1.02 23.20 -23.27
CA LEU A 46 -1.42 21.86 -23.70
C LEU A 46 -2.60 21.89 -24.69
N LYS A 47 -3.43 22.94 -24.64
CA LYS A 47 -4.59 23.12 -25.53
C LYS A 47 -4.21 23.85 -26.83
N ALA A 48 -3.19 24.70 -26.82
CA ALA A 48 -2.83 25.64 -27.88
C ALA A 48 -2.63 25.02 -29.29
N PRO A 49 -2.04 23.81 -29.46
CA PRO A 49 -1.88 23.20 -30.78
C PRO A 49 -3.21 22.79 -31.44
N PHE A 50 -4.25 22.56 -30.64
CA PHE A 50 -5.52 21.94 -31.05
C PHE A 50 -6.69 22.93 -31.06
N MET A 51 -6.44 24.23 -30.87
CA MET A 51 -7.48 25.27 -30.92
C MET A 51 -7.48 25.99 -32.28
N PRO A 52 -8.67 26.38 -32.80
CA PRO A 52 -8.76 27.20 -34.00
C PRO A 52 -8.15 28.58 -33.74
N ARG A 53 -7.35 29.07 -34.69
CA ARG A 53 -6.65 30.36 -34.56
C ARG A 53 -7.64 31.49 -34.85
N GLN A 54 -7.72 32.48 -33.97
CA GLN A 54 -8.59 33.64 -34.20
C GLN A 54 -7.92 34.60 -35.19
N GLY A 55 -8.50 34.71 -36.39
CA GLY A 55 -8.11 35.62 -37.48
C GLY A 55 -9.12 35.53 -38.64
N VAL A 56 -9.28 36.59 -39.43
CA VAL A 56 -10.40 36.84 -40.37
C VAL A 56 -10.38 35.96 -41.65
N THR A 57 -9.64 34.85 -41.65
CA THR A 57 -9.75 33.79 -42.65
C THR A 57 -9.62 32.46 -41.92
N GLU A 58 -10.53 31.53 -42.20
CA GLU A 58 -10.58 30.19 -41.61
C GLU A 58 -9.25 29.45 -41.81
N ILE A 59 -8.36 29.57 -40.82
CA ILE A 59 -7.16 28.73 -40.69
C ILE A 59 -7.46 27.78 -39.53
N GLY A 60 -7.53 26.50 -39.84
CA GLY A 60 -7.76 25.43 -38.88
C GLY A 60 -6.70 25.35 -37.76
N PRO A 61 -6.89 24.45 -36.79
CA PRO A 61 -5.92 24.21 -35.72
C PRO A 61 -4.54 23.80 -36.27
N LEU A 62 -3.49 23.91 -35.45
CA LEU A 62 -2.11 23.59 -35.85
C LEU A 62 -1.92 22.09 -36.11
N LEU A 63 -2.72 21.26 -35.41
CA LEU A 63 -2.88 19.83 -35.63
C LEU A 63 -4.39 19.50 -35.56
N SER A 64 -4.89 18.69 -36.50
CA SER A 64 -6.32 18.33 -36.55
C SER A 64 -6.61 17.11 -35.68
N SER A 65 -5.58 16.26 -35.50
CA SER A 65 -5.57 15.11 -34.62
C SER A 65 -4.15 14.85 -34.09
N PRO A 66 -3.97 14.20 -32.93
CA PRO A 66 -2.66 13.74 -32.47
C PRO A 66 -2.01 12.70 -33.40
N SER A 67 -2.77 12.07 -34.30
CA SER A 67 -2.27 11.11 -35.30
C SER A 67 -1.38 11.77 -36.35
N ASP A 68 -1.54 13.08 -36.58
CA ASP A 68 -0.69 13.89 -37.46
C ASP A 68 0.77 14.02 -36.94
N LEU A 69 1.03 13.61 -35.68
CA LEU A 69 2.38 13.52 -35.10
C LEU A 69 3.13 12.25 -35.54
N SER A 70 2.44 11.25 -36.12
CA SER A 70 3.03 9.96 -36.51
C SER A 70 3.39 9.85 -37.99
N GLU A 71 2.90 10.74 -38.85
CA GLU A 71 3.23 10.76 -40.27
C GLU A 71 4.57 11.48 -40.52
N GLN A 72 5.65 10.72 -40.40
CA GLN A 72 6.95 10.74 -41.11
C GLN A 72 7.50 12.04 -41.77
N ARG A 73 7.13 13.23 -41.29
CA ARG A 73 7.62 14.50 -41.86
C ARG A 73 7.80 15.62 -40.84
N ASN A 74 8.21 15.30 -39.62
CA ASN A 74 8.55 16.30 -38.60
C ASN A 74 9.67 15.87 -37.64
N GLU A 75 10.62 15.05 -38.09
CA GLU A 75 11.82 14.71 -37.28
C GLU A 75 12.78 15.90 -37.10
N GLU A 76 12.64 17.01 -37.85
CA GLU A 76 13.53 18.17 -37.72
C GLU A 76 12.85 19.48 -37.25
N GLN A 77 11.53 19.48 -36.96
CA GLN A 77 10.84 20.72 -36.52
C GLN A 77 9.85 20.57 -35.34
N ILE A 78 9.69 19.39 -34.74
CA ILE A 78 8.88 19.24 -33.51
C ILE A 78 9.63 18.43 -32.44
N GLY A 79 10.93 18.72 -32.28
CA GLY A 79 11.68 18.44 -31.06
C GLY A 79 11.30 19.38 -29.90
N PHE A 80 10.00 19.56 -29.67
CA PHE A 80 9.49 20.09 -28.41
C PHE A 80 8.82 18.94 -27.66
N ASP A 81 9.65 18.18 -26.96
CA ASP A 81 9.34 17.77 -25.59
C ASP A 81 8.84 19.02 -24.85
N LEU A 82 7.53 19.26 -24.91
CA LEU A 82 6.89 20.21 -24.03
C LEU A 82 7.04 19.61 -22.64
N LEU A 83 8.05 20.08 -21.91
CA LEU A 83 8.33 19.95 -20.47
C LEU A 83 7.12 20.30 -19.57
N ALA A 84 5.90 20.40 -20.11
CA ALA A 84 4.65 20.50 -19.38
C ALA A 84 4.40 19.25 -18.53
N GLU A 85 4.82 18.06 -18.99
CA GLU A 85 4.82 16.83 -18.19
C GLU A 85 5.76 16.97 -16.99
N ASP A 86 7.05 17.21 -17.21
CA ASP A 86 8.03 17.41 -16.13
C ASP A 86 7.68 18.59 -15.22
N THR A 87 7.06 19.65 -15.74
CA THR A 87 6.58 20.79 -14.94
C THR A 87 5.34 20.42 -14.14
N MET A 88 4.40 19.66 -14.69
CA MET A 88 3.23 19.17 -13.96
C MET A 88 3.66 18.19 -12.88
N THR A 89 4.49 17.21 -13.21
CA THR A 89 5.13 16.29 -12.25
C THR A 89 5.89 17.11 -11.21
N ALA A 90 6.80 18.02 -11.55
CA ALA A 90 7.53 18.82 -10.54
C ALA A 90 6.66 19.76 -9.67
N VAL A 91 5.55 20.30 -10.20
CA VAL A 91 4.65 21.20 -9.45
C VAL A 91 3.64 20.44 -8.59
N LEU A 92 3.19 19.26 -9.04
CA LEU A 92 2.14 18.46 -8.40
C LEU A 92 2.72 17.33 -7.52
N HIS A 93 3.87 16.78 -7.91
CA HIS A 93 4.64 15.83 -7.11
C HIS A 93 5.09 16.56 -5.84
N ASN A 94 4.82 15.94 -4.69
CA ASN A 94 5.35 16.34 -3.38
C ASN A 94 4.66 17.51 -2.66
N ASN A 95 3.45 17.93 -3.05
CA ASN A 95 2.69 18.95 -2.32
C ASN A 95 1.20 18.60 -2.13
N PRO A 96 0.84 17.69 -1.18
CA PRO A 96 -0.53 17.21 -1.01
C PRO A 96 -1.55 18.33 -0.76
N LYS A 97 -1.16 19.36 0.01
CA LYS A 97 -2.01 20.54 0.29
C LYS A 97 -2.35 21.37 -0.96
N LEU A 98 -1.45 21.42 -1.95
CA LEU A 98 -1.74 22.11 -3.20
C LEU A 98 -2.73 21.28 -4.04
N LEU A 99 -2.54 19.97 -4.10
CA LEU A 99 -3.45 19.07 -4.81
C LEU A 99 -4.86 19.16 -4.26
N GLU A 100 -5.03 19.07 -2.94
CA GLU A 100 -6.34 19.18 -2.28
C GLU A 100 -7.06 20.51 -2.53
N LYS A 101 -6.28 21.57 -2.74
CA LYS A 101 -6.80 22.92 -2.97
C LYS A 101 -7.22 23.11 -4.42
N TYR A 102 -6.38 22.71 -5.37
CA TYR A 102 -6.53 23.07 -6.78
C TYR A 102 -7.10 21.95 -7.65
N VAL A 103 -6.91 20.68 -7.29
CA VAL A 103 -7.53 19.56 -8.02
C VAL A 103 -9.03 19.51 -7.66
N LYS A 104 -9.85 19.37 -8.71
CA LYS A 104 -11.32 19.45 -8.71
C LYS A 104 -11.85 18.58 -9.85
N THR A 105 -13.13 18.23 -9.80
CA THR A 105 -13.78 17.32 -10.75
C THR A 105 -13.49 17.65 -12.23
N PRO A 106 -13.55 18.92 -12.69
CA PRO A 106 -13.29 19.24 -14.10
C PRO A 106 -11.87 18.88 -14.55
N HIS A 107 -10.89 18.91 -13.64
CA HIS A 107 -9.52 18.48 -13.95
C HIS A 107 -9.46 16.97 -14.16
N ILE A 108 -10.14 16.20 -13.30
CA ILE A 108 -10.22 14.73 -13.43
C ILE A 108 -10.94 14.34 -14.72
N GLU A 109 -12.08 14.96 -15.03
CA GLU A 109 -12.81 14.73 -16.29
C GLU A 109 -11.91 14.99 -17.51
N ARG A 110 -11.06 16.02 -17.45
CA ARG A 110 -10.14 16.33 -18.54
C ARG A 110 -9.06 15.27 -18.72
N PHE A 111 -8.54 14.68 -17.64
CA PHE A 111 -7.63 13.54 -17.73
C PHE A 111 -8.33 12.31 -18.29
N VAL A 112 -9.57 12.04 -17.88
CA VAL A 112 -10.38 10.94 -18.43
C VAL A 112 -10.60 11.12 -19.94
N GLU A 113 -10.89 12.34 -20.41
CA GLU A 113 -10.96 12.64 -21.85
C GLU A 113 -9.64 12.40 -22.57
N LEU A 114 -8.51 12.78 -21.95
CA LEU A 114 -7.18 12.55 -22.51
C LEU A 114 -6.89 11.05 -22.67
N VAL A 115 -7.19 10.25 -21.65
CA VAL A 115 -7.08 8.79 -21.68
C VAL A 115 -7.97 8.22 -22.78
N ARG A 116 -9.24 8.65 -22.85
CA ARG A 116 -10.22 8.16 -23.82
C ARG A 116 -9.79 8.41 -25.27
N ASN A 117 -9.22 9.58 -25.55
CA ASN A 117 -8.88 10.00 -26.92
C ASN A 117 -7.61 9.34 -27.45
N ASN A 118 -6.67 8.97 -26.57
CA ASN A 118 -5.37 8.42 -27.00
C ASN A 118 -5.22 6.93 -26.70
N ARG A 119 -5.89 6.41 -25.67
CA ARG A 119 -5.79 5.01 -25.21
C ARG A 119 -4.36 4.50 -24.99
N LEU A 120 -3.47 5.38 -24.49
CA LEU A 120 -2.13 4.99 -24.06
C LEU A 120 -2.08 4.89 -22.53
N GLY A 121 -1.42 3.84 -22.03
CA GLY A 121 -1.37 3.51 -20.60
C GLY A 121 -0.76 4.62 -19.74
N LYS A 122 0.28 5.28 -20.23
CA LYS A 122 0.95 6.42 -19.56
C LYS A 122 0.02 7.56 -19.13
N PHE A 123 -1.13 7.73 -19.77
CA PHE A 123 -2.09 8.77 -19.38
C PHE A 123 -2.88 8.42 -18.12
N LEU A 124 -2.96 7.13 -17.77
CA LEU A 124 -3.52 6.66 -16.51
C LEU A 124 -2.58 6.98 -15.33
N ASP A 125 -1.26 7.05 -15.55
CA ASP A 125 -0.29 7.39 -14.51
C ASP A 125 -0.54 8.77 -13.93
N TYR A 126 -1.00 9.74 -14.72
CA TYR A 126 -1.37 11.04 -14.17
C TYR A 126 -2.51 10.97 -13.15
N LEU A 127 -3.47 10.05 -13.33
CA LEU A 127 -4.53 9.82 -12.34
C LEU A 127 -3.98 9.05 -11.12
N ALA A 128 -3.05 8.13 -11.36
CA ALA A 128 -2.41 7.33 -10.33
C ALA A 128 -1.55 8.23 -9.40
N ASP A 129 -0.64 9.03 -9.97
CA ASP A 129 0.21 9.99 -9.24
C ASP A 129 -0.58 11.06 -8.47
N LEU A 130 -1.81 11.36 -8.89
CA LEU A 130 -2.71 12.23 -8.12
C LEU A 130 -3.32 11.52 -6.90
N CYS A 131 -3.48 10.20 -6.94
CA CYS A 131 -3.92 9.39 -5.81
C CYS A 131 -2.84 9.30 -4.73
N VAL A 132 -1.55 9.28 -5.11
CA VAL A 132 -0.43 8.97 -4.19
C VAL A 132 0.64 10.05 -4.24
N CYS A 133 0.99 10.60 -3.08
CA CYS A 133 2.02 11.63 -2.94
C CYS A 133 3.07 11.20 -1.94
N ARG A 134 4.34 11.09 -2.36
CA ARG A 134 5.45 10.62 -1.50
C ARG A 134 5.21 9.24 -0.88
N GLY A 135 4.48 8.37 -1.59
CA GLY A 135 4.12 7.05 -1.10
C GLY A 135 2.93 7.02 -0.12
N GLU A 136 2.33 8.17 0.18
CA GLU A 136 1.13 8.29 1.03
C GLU A 136 -0.11 8.63 0.19
N ALA A 137 -1.27 8.10 0.58
CA ALA A 137 -2.52 8.36 -0.12
C ALA A 137 -3.02 9.80 0.11
N ASN A 138 -3.34 10.51 -0.97
CA ASN A 138 -4.08 11.77 -0.88
C ASN A 138 -5.59 11.48 -0.81
N LYS A 139 -6.09 11.15 0.38
CA LYS A 139 -7.48 10.69 0.61
C LYS A 139 -8.55 11.53 -0.09
N LYS A 140 -8.42 12.85 -0.05
CA LYS A 140 -9.39 13.77 -0.65
C LYS A 140 -9.35 13.75 -2.18
N VAL A 141 -8.16 13.67 -2.77
CA VAL A 141 -8.01 13.59 -4.24
C VAL A 141 -8.38 12.18 -4.72
N GLN A 142 -8.00 11.13 -3.98
CA GLN A 142 -8.48 9.77 -4.21
C GLN A 142 -10.00 9.69 -4.22
N GLU A 143 -10.69 10.25 -3.22
CA GLU A 143 -12.16 10.28 -3.17
C GLU A 143 -12.74 10.94 -4.43
N LEU A 144 -12.17 12.07 -4.84
CA LEU A 144 -12.59 12.80 -6.05
C LEU A 144 -12.41 11.94 -7.32
N ILE A 145 -11.27 11.27 -7.44
CA ILE A 145 -10.95 10.39 -8.56
C ILE A 145 -11.88 9.18 -8.56
N CYS A 146 -12.11 8.54 -7.41
CA CYS A 146 -13.01 7.39 -7.28
C CYS A 146 -14.44 7.74 -7.70
N ASN A 147 -14.98 8.85 -7.20
CA ASN A 147 -16.35 9.28 -7.55
C ASN A 147 -16.49 9.62 -9.05
N SER A 148 -15.44 10.13 -9.69
CA SER A 148 -15.48 10.48 -11.11
C SER A 148 -15.18 9.28 -12.01
N VAL A 149 -13.99 8.69 -11.87
CA VAL A 149 -13.44 7.66 -12.75
C VAL A 149 -14.21 6.34 -12.66
N LEU A 150 -14.68 5.93 -11.47
CA LEU A 150 -15.44 4.68 -11.31
C LEU A 150 -16.93 4.84 -11.65
N SER A 151 -17.37 6.03 -12.04
CA SER A 151 -18.77 6.27 -12.44
C SER A 151 -19.13 5.54 -13.73
N GLU A 152 -20.42 5.23 -13.91
CA GLU A 152 -20.95 4.60 -15.13
C GLU A 152 -20.56 5.35 -16.42
N ARG A 153 -20.43 6.68 -16.35
CA ARG A 153 -20.06 7.55 -17.47
C ARG A 153 -18.66 7.28 -18.01
N HIS A 154 -17.76 6.73 -17.21
CA HIS A 154 -16.33 6.61 -17.54
C HIS A 154 -15.84 5.16 -17.59
N ARG A 155 -16.73 4.16 -17.44
CA ARG A 155 -16.37 2.74 -17.52
C ARG A 155 -15.75 2.33 -18.86
N ASP A 156 -15.96 3.11 -19.91
CA ASP A 156 -15.45 2.84 -21.26
C ASP A 156 -13.92 2.93 -21.38
N ILE A 157 -13.26 3.61 -20.44
CA ILE A 157 -11.79 3.68 -20.40
C ILE A 157 -11.18 2.41 -19.79
N PHE A 158 -11.97 1.56 -19.14
CA PHE A 158 -11.45 0.34 -18.52
C PHE A 158 -11.63 -0.88 -19.43
N MET A 159 -10.62 -1.75 -19.40
CA MET A 159 -10.70 -3.11 -19.89
C MET A 159 -11.38 -4.00 -18.84
N GLU A 160 -12.30 -4.85 -19.27
CA GLU A 160 -12.89 -5.90 -18.44
C GLU A 160 -11.89 -7.02 -18.22
N THR A 161 -11.92 -7.61 -17.03
CA THR A 161 -11.14 -8.82 -16.68
C THR A 161 -12.12 -9.90 -16.27
N LYS A 162 -12.02 -11.09 -16.88
CA LYS A 162 -12.94 -12.21 -16.64
C LYS A 162 -12.19 -13.51 -16.48
N LEU A 163 -12.65 -14.34 -15.57
CA LEU A 163 -12.23 -15.73 -15.45
C LEU A 163 -13.14 -16.60 -16.32
N ILE A 164 -12.60 -17.22 -17.37
CA ILE A 164 -13.33 -18.06 -18.31
C ILE A 164 -12.58 -19.38 -18.44
N ASN A 165 -13.24 -20.50 -18.14
CA ASN A 165 -12.63 -21.84 -18.16
C ASN A 165 -11.31 -21.91 -17.38
N ASP A 166 -11.29 -21.31 -16.19
CA ASP A 166 -10.11 -21.24 -15.33
C ASP A 166 -8.92 -20.49 -15.96
N GLU A 167 -9.15 -19.64 -16.96
CA GLU A 167 -8.12 -18.81 -17.58
C GLU A 167 -8.55 -17.34 -17.59
N VAL A 168 -7.60 -16.43 -17.34
CA VAL A 168 -7.89 -15.00 -17.24
C VAL A 168 -7.92 -14.38 -18.63
N HIS A 169 -9.01 -13.69 -18.93
CA HIS A 169 -9.23 -13.01 -20.20
C HIS A 169 -9.45 -11.52 -19.97
N ILE A 170 -8.88 -10.69 -20.83
CA ILE A 170 -9.00 -9.23 -20.79
C ILE A 170 -9.49 -8.67 -22.13
N GLY A 171 -10.24 -7.58 -22.09
CA GLY A 171 -10.77 -6.97 -23.30
C GLY A 171 -11.52 -5.67 -23.05
N TRP A 172 -11.67 -4.85 -24.08
CA TRP A 172 -12.53 -3.67 -23.99
C TRP A 172 -14.00 -4.07 -23.85
N MET A 173 -14.78 -3.24 -23.15
CA MET A 173 -16.23 -3.39 -23.04
C MET A 173 -16.87 -3.59 -24.42
N GLY A 174 -17.65 -4.66 -24.57
CA GLY A 174 -18.34 -5.00 -25.83
C GLY A 174 -17.48 -5.68 -26.90
N GLN A 175 -16.19 -5.91 -26.65
CA GLN A 175 -15.32 -6.71 -27.52
C GLN A 175 -15.13 -8.13 -26.98
N GLN A 176 -14.72 -9.06 -27.83
CA GLN A 176 -14.37 -10.42 -27.41
C GLN A 176 -13.08 -10.37 -26.57
N PRO A 177 -13.10 -10.86 -25.32
CA PRO A 177 -11.93 -10.82 -24.47
C PRO A 177 -10.91 -11.86 -24.93
N ARG A 178 -9.63 -11.51 -24.82
CA ARG A 178 -8.49 -12.35 -25.21
C ARG A 178 -7.82 -12.91 -23.97
N ARG A 179 -7.28 -14.11 -24.05
CA ARG A 179 -6.57 -14.75 -22.94
C ARG A 179 -5.31 -13.94 -22.60
N LEU A 180 -5.13 -13.62 -21.33
CA LEU A 180 -4.06 -12.73 -20.86
C LEU A 180 -2.67 -13.31 -21.16
N VAL A 181 -2.50 -14.62 -21.01
CA VAL A 181 -1.24 -15.32 -21.29
C VAL A 181 -0.88 -15.27 -22.78
N ASP A 182 -1.87 -15.40 -23.68
CA ASP A 182 -1.62 -15.31 -25.12
C ASP A 182 -1.22 -13.91 -25.54
N LEU A 183 -1.84 -12.89 -24.92
CA LEU A 183 -1.46 -11.49 -25.09
C LEU A 183 -0.05 -11.21 -24.57
N ALA A 184 0.33 -11.79 -23.43
CA ALA A 184 1.67 -11.68 -22.88
C ALA A 184 2.73 -12.31 -23.80
N GLU A 185 2.45 -13.48 -24.35
CA GLU A 185 3.33 -14.14 -25.31
C GLU A 185 3.44 -13.31 -26.60
N SER A 186 2.30 -12.86 -27.15
CA SER A 186 2.30 -12.11 -28.41
C SER A 186 2.90 -10.71 -28.30
N ALA A 187 2.83 -10.08 -27.12
CA ALA A 187 3.49 -8.79 -26.84
C ALA A 187 5.02 -8.83 -27.05
N THR A 188 5.65 -10.00 -27.04
CA THR A 188 7.09 -10.13 -27.29
C THR A 188 7.50 -9.85 -28.75
N TYR A 189 6.56 -9.97 -29.70
CA TYR A 189 6.81 -9.76 -31.13
C TYR A 189 5.77 -8.85 -31.82
N SER A 190 4.67 -8.48 -31.16
CA SER A 190 3.62 -7.60 -31.68
C SER A 190 3.57 -6.31 -30.87
N THR A 191 3.87 -5.18 -31.54
CA THR A 191 3.82 -3.85 -30.90
C THR A 191 2.42 -3.48 -30.44
N ALA A 192 1.38 -3.84 -31.20
CA ALA A 192 -0.01 -3.56 -30.85
C ALA A 192 -0.45 -4.34 -29.60
N ASP A 193 -0.02 -5.59 -29.45
CA ASP A 193 -0.33 -6.38 -28.25
C ASP A 193 0.50 -5.93 -27.05
N ALA A 194 1.73 -5.47 -27.27
CA ALA A 194 2.56 -4.85 -26.23
C ALA A 194 1.90 -3.56 -25.68
N GLU A 195 1.42 -2.67 -26.55
CA GLU A 195 0.69 -1.47 -26.14
C GLU A 195 -0.63 -1.80 -25.44
N PHE A 196 -1.34 -2.83 -25.91
CA PHE A 196 -2.58 -3.29 -25.28
C PHE A 196 -2.35 -3.82 -23.85
N LEU A 197 -1.33 -4.66 -23.67
CA LEU A 197 -0.94 -5.19 -22.36
C LEU A 197 -0.39 -4.09 -21.44
N ASP A 198 0.38 -3.16 -21.99
CA ASP A 198 0.90 -2.02 -21.24
C ASP A 198 -0.22 -1.10 -20.76
N TYR A 199 -1.26 -0.84 -21.57
CA TYR A 199 -2.45 -0.15 -21.10
C TYR A 199 -3.10 -0.86 -19.90
N TYR A 200 -3.27 -2.18 -19.99
CA TYR A 200 -3.85 -2.97 -18.93
C TYR A 200 -3.01 -2.93 -17.63
N ARG A 201 -1.67 -2.97 -17.75
CA ARG A 201 -0.76 -2.81 -16.61
C ARG A 201 -0.97 -1.47 -15.90
N HIS A 202 -1.01 -0.36 -16.65
CA HIS A 202 -1.26 0.96 -16.08
C HIS A 202 -2.66 1.08 -15.46
N GLN A 203 -3.67 0.40 -16.03
CA GLN A 203 -4.99 0.30 -15.41
C GLN A 203 -4.92 -0.41 -14.06
N LEU A 204 -4.23 -1.56 -13.96
CA LEU A 204 -4.06 -2.26 -12.68
C LEU A 204 -3.36 -1.37 -11.65
N ASP A 205 -2.32 -0.64 -12.06
CA ASP A 205 -1.59 0.28 -11.19
C ASP A 205 -2.49 1.43 -10.68
N LEU A 206 -3.31 2.03 -11.55
CA LEU A 206 -4.30 3.04 -11.14
C LEU A 206 -5.31 2.45 -10.15
N LEU A 207 -5.88 1.28 -10.43
CA LEU A 207 -6.85 0.63 -9.55
C LEU A 207 -6.24 0.32 -8.17
N ALA A 208 -4.99 -0.15 -8.12
CA ALA A 208 -4.29 -0.40 -6.87
C ALA A 208 -4.07 0.90 -6.06
N GLN A 209 -3.68 1.98 -6.72
CA GLN A 209 -3.47 3.28 -6.08
C GLN A 209 -4.77 3.96 -5.63
N MET A 210 -5.87 3.73 -6.36
CA MET A 210 -7.21 4.16 -5.94
C MET A 210 -7.67 3.43 -4.67
N CYS A 211 -7.22 2.19 -4.43
CA CYS A 211 -7.51 1.41 -3.22
C CYS A 211 -6.54 1.69 -2.06
N GLN A 212 -5.43 2.40 -2.30
CA GLN A 212 -4.36 2.56 -1.31
C GLN A 212 -4.85 3.21 0.00
N GLU A 213 -4.30 2.70 1.11
CA GLU A 213 -4.68 3.06 2.48
C GLU A 213 -6.17 2.81 2.81
N GLN A 214 -6.85 1.87 2.15
CA GLN A 214 -8.26 1.52 2.43
C GLN A 214 -9.28 2.56 1.95
N GLN A 215 -9.22 2.95 0.67
CA GLN A 215 -10.26 3.78 0.09
C GLN A 215 -11.51 2.94 -0.23
N TYR A 216 -12.49 2.93 0.66
CA TYR A 216 -13.64 2.02 0.54
C TYR A 216 -14.57 2.36 -0.63
N LEU A 217 -14.57 3.60 -1.13
CA LEU A 217 -15.33 3.96 -2.35
C LEU A 217 -14.81 3.26 -3.61
N ALA A 218 -13.56 2.79 -3.61
CA ALA A 218 -12.98 2.02 -4.71
C ALA A 218 -13.11 0.51 -4.46
N ILE A 219 -12.80 0.09 -3.23
CA ILE A 219 -12.75 -1.32 -2.83
C ILE A 219 -14.13 -1.96 -2.84
N ASP A 220 -15.08 -1.38 -2.10
CA ASP A 220 -16.43 -1.91 -1.91
C ASP A 220 -17.43 -0.75 -1.70
N PRO A 221 -17.73 0.00 -2.78
CA PRO A 221 -18.61 1.16 -2.69
C PRO A 221 -20.05 0.77 -2.33
N PRO A 222 -20.78 1.64 -1.60
CA PRO A 222 -22.20 1.44 -1.33
C PRO A 222 -22.99 1.35 -2.65
N PRO A 223 -23.96 0.42 -2.79
CA PRO A 223 -24.70 0.24 -4.03
C PRO A 223 -25.39 1.51 -4.53
N GLU A 224 -25.78 2.42 -3.63
CA GLU A 224 -26.46 3.67 -3.99
C GLU A 224 -25.55 4.63 -4.76
N ARG A 225 -24.22 4.50 -4.62
CA ARG A 225 -23.24 5.35 -5.32
C ARG A 225 -23.05 4.96 -6.79
N LYS A 226 -23.48 3.75 -7.21
CA LYS A 226 -23.34 3.21 -8.58
C LYS A 226 -21.92 3.24 -9.15
N LEU A 227 -20.91 3.23 -8.28
CA LEU A 227 -19.51 3.16 -8.66
C LEU A 227 -19.15 1.72 -9.04
N LEU A 228 -18.14 1.57 -9.90
CA LEU A 228 -17.53 0.28 -10.18
C LEU A 228 -16.93 -0.29 -8.88
N ASN A 229 -17.38 -1.47 -8.46
CA ASN A 229 -16.85 -2.18 -7.31
C ASN A 229 -15.60 -2.98 -7.74
N ILE A 230 -14.40 -2.50 -7.40
CA ILE A 230 -13.15 -3.11 -7.86
C ILE A 230 -12.98 -4.52 -7.27
N SER A 231 -13.37 -4.75 -6.02
CA SER A 231 -13.23 -6.07 -5.38
C SER A 231 -14.09 -7.14 -6.06
N GLN A 232 -15.26 -6.77 -6.60
CA GLN A 232 -16.10 -7.66 -7.38
C GLN A 232 -15.59 -7.88 -8.81
N GLN A 233 -14.97 -6.87 -9.42
CA GLN A 233 -14.39 -6.98 -10.76
C GLN A 233 -13.11 -7.82 -10.77
N LEU A 234 -12.32 -7.73 -9.70
CA LEU A 234 -11.02 -8.39 -9.55
C LEU A 234 -11.01 -9.17 -8.22
N PRO A 235 -11.72 -10.31 -8.14
CA PRO A 235 -11.77 -11.12 -6.92
C PRO A 235 -10.40 -11.70 -6.54
N ALA A 236 -10.21 -12.05 -5.26
CA ALA A 236 -8.93 -12.49 -4.73
C ALA A 236 -8.36 -13.71 -5.49
N GLU A 237 -9.18 -14.73 -5.76
CA GLU A 237 -8.82 -15.89 -6.58
C GLU A 237 -8.21 -15.50 -7.94
N LEU A 238 -8.83 -14.55 -8.65
CA LEU A 238 -8.36 -14.09 -9.96
C LEU A 238 -7.01 -13.38 -9.84
N VAL A 239 -6.90 -12.44 -8.90
CA VAL A 239 -5.67 -11.67 -8.67
C VAL A 239 -4.53 -12.60 -8.27
N LEU A 240 -4.81 -13.57 -7.40
CA LEU A 240 -3.86 -14.57 -6.94
C LEU A 240 -3.36 -15.46 -8.08
N LYS A 241 -4.27 -15.91 -8.95
CA LYS A 241 -3.92 -16.66 -10.15
C LYS A 241 -2.93 -15.89 -11.02
N CYS A 242 -3.23 -14.64 -11.34
CA CYS A 242 -2.33 -13.80 -12.15
C CYS A 242 -0.99 -13.52 -11.46
N MET A 243 -0.96 -13.33 -10.14
CA MET A 243 0.28 -13.13 -9.38
C MET A 243 1.18 -14.37 -9.40
N SER A 244 0.57 -15.57 -9.36
CA SER A 244 1.26 -16.86 -9.34
C SER A 244 1.67 -17.40 -10.72
N ASP A 245 1.04 -16.95 -11.81
CA ASP A 245 1.29 -17.48 -13.16
C ASP A 245 2.61 -16.98 -13.75
N GLU A 246 3.62 -17.85 -13.76
CA GLU A 246 4.97 -17.54 -14.27
C GLU A 246 5.03 -17.30 -15.79
N ARG A 247 3.96 -17.64 -16.54
CA ARG A 247 3.85 -17.33 -17.97
C ARG A 247 3.64 -15.83 -18.20
N LEU A 248 3.22 -15.08 -17.18
CA LEU A 248 3.01 -13.63 -17.26
C LEU A 248 4.31 -12.85 -16.99
N PRO A 249 4.52 -11.69 -17.63
CA PRO A 249 5.69 -10.85 -17.40
C PRO A 249 5.76 -10.37 -15.94
N SER A 250 6.97 -10.27 -15.39
CA SER A 250 7.20 -9.85 -14.00
C SER A 250 6.53 -8.53 -13.64
N GLU A 251 6.44 -7.58 -14.58
CA GLU A 251 5.77 -6.29 -14.33
C GLU A 251 4.25 -6.41 -14.19
N VAL A 252 3.61 -7.27 -14.97
CA VAL A 252 2.16 -7.51 -14.86
C VAL A 252 1.87 -8.22 -13.54
N ARG A 253 2.69 -9.22 -13.18
CA ARG A 253 2.63 -9.90 -11.88
C ARG A 253 2.84 -8.92 -10.72
N ALA A 254 3.75 -7.94 -10.88
CA ALA A 254 4.00 -6.90 -9.88
C ALA A 254 2.76 -6.02 -9.68
N SER A 255 2.09 -5.59 -10.75
CA SER A 255 0.84 -4.83 -10.65
C SER A 255 -0.28 -5.64 -9.98
N PHE A 256 -0.42 -6.94 -10.27
CA PHE A 256 -1.36 -7.80 -9.54
C PHE A 256 -0.98 -8.01 -8.07
N THR A 257 0.31 -8.09 -7.75
CA THR A 257 0.81 -8.19 -6.36
C THR A 257 0.47 -6.94 -5.56
N ARG A 258 0.68 -5.76 -6.16
CA ARG A 258 0.30 -4.47 -5.60
C ARG A 258 -1.21 -4.35 -5.42
N LEU A 259 -1.99 -4.85 -6.38
CA LEU A 259 -3.44 -4.88 -6.28
C LEU A 259 -3.89 -5.82 -5.15
N MET A 260 -3.31 -7.01 -5.02
CA MET A 260 -3.58 -7.93 -3.91
C MET A 260 -3.35 -7.24 -2.57
N LEU A 261 -2.24 -6.51 -2.42
CA LEU A 261 -1.94 -5.74 -1.21
C LEU A 261 -3.05 -4.73 -0.87
N HIS A 262 -3.39 -3.83 -1.78
CA HIS A 262 -4.27 -2.70 -1.48
C HIS A 262 -5.77 -3.01 -1.58
N LEU A 263 -6.16 -3.99 -2.38
CA LEU A 263 -7.56 -4.39 -2.57
C LEU A 263 -7.98 -5.47 -1.56
N HIS A 264 -7.07 -6.41 -1.27
CA HIS A 264 -7.40 -7.70 -0.64
C HIS A 264 -6.56 -8.08 0.58
N VAL A 265 -5.59 -7.28 1.04
CA VAL A 265 -4.81 -7.61 2.26
C VAL A 265 -4.89 -6.50 3.30
N VAL A 266 -4.64 -5.26 2.90
CA VAL A 266 -4.68 -4.10 3.79
C VAL A 266 -6.15 -3.73 4.04
N ARG A 267 -6.78 -4.37 5.02
CA ARG A 267 -8.11 -4.00 5.53
C ARG A 267 -8.09 -3.91 7.07
N GLY A 268 -8.56 -2.80 7.60
CA GLY A 268 -8.56 -2.54 9.05
C GLY A 268 -7.22 -2.11 9.62
N SER A 269 -7.11 -2.17 10.95
CA SER A 269 -5.88 -1.82 11.66
C SER A 269 -4.90 -3.00 11.75
N PRO A 270 -3.58 -2.79 11.60
CA PRO A 270 -2.57 -3.83 11.78
C PRO A 270 -2.55 -4.35 13.23
N LEU A 271 -2.04 -5.56 13.43
CA LEU A 271 -1.90 -6.15 14.75
C LEU A 271 -0.75 -5.51 15.52
N SER A 272 -0.97 -5.29 16.83
CA SER A 272 0.14 -4.96 17.72
C SER A 272 0.99 -6.21 17.95
N ALA A 273 2.30 -6.10 17.71
CA ALA A 273 3.25 -7.18 17.96
C ALA A 273 3.30 -7.56 19.45
N ILE A 274 3.19 -6.57 20.35
CA ILE A 274 3.24 -6.76 21.80
C ILE A 274 1.85 -6.52 22.41
N ARG A 275 1.48 -7.36 23.38
CA ARG A 275 0.26 -7.22 24.16
C ARG A 275 0.60 -6.92 25.61
N HIS A 276 0.28 -5.69 26.02
CA HIS A 276 0.48 -5.25 27.40
C HIS A 276 -0.62 -5.76 28.33
N ALA A 277 -1.88 -5.84 27.89
CA ALA A 277 -2.96 -6.40 28.70
C ALA A 277 -3.13 -7.90 28.44
N ARG A 278 -3.17 -8.72 29.51
CA ARG A 278 -3.36 -10.18 29.42
C ARG A 278 -4.34 -10.68 30.47
N LEU A 279 -5.26 -11.54 30.06
CA LEU A 279 -6.17 -12.24 30.98
C LEU A 279 -5.43 -13.39 31.66
N TRP A 280 -5.52 -13.49 32.99
CA TRP A 280 -4.82 -14.51 33.77
C TRP A 280 -5.21 -15.95 33.39
N ALA A 281 -6.51 -16.15 33.11
CA ALA A 281 -7.07 -17.43 32.70
C ALA A 281 -6.51 -17.91 31.34
N ASP A 282 -6.20 -16.98 30.44
CA ASP A 282 -5.77 -17.29 29.07
C ASP A 282 -4.28 -17.62 28.96
N ILE A 283 -3.49 -17.35 30.01
CA ILE A 283 -2.06 -17.68 30.04
C ILE A 283 -1.91 -19.20 30.22
N PRO A 284 -1.28 -19.92 29.28
CA PRO A 284 -1.07 -21.35 29.39
C PRO A 284 -0.01 -21.67 30.45
N ASN A 285 0.00 -22.90 30.95
CA ASN A 285 1.00 -23.35 31.92
C ASN A 285 2.35 -23.73 31.26
N GLU A 286 2.35 -23.98 29.94
CA GLU A 286 3.52 -24.24 29.11
C GLU A 286 3.43 -23.44 27.81
N VAL A 287 4.56 -22.96 27.30
CA VAL A 287 4.64 -22.23 26.02
C VAL A 287 5.39 -23.09 25.01
N LYS A 288 4.74 -23.38 23.87
CA LYS A 288 5.37 -23.99 22.69
C LYS A 288 5.11 -23.12 21.47
N VAL A 289 6.08 -22.92 20.57
CA VAL A 289 5.86 -22.10 19.36
C VAL A 289 4.71 -22.61 18.50
N GLN A 290 4.53 -23.91 18.35
CA GLN A 290 3.42 -24.49 17.58
C GLN A 290 2.04 -24.21 18.21
N SER A 291 2.00 -23.91 19.51
CA SER A 291 0.77 -23.48 20.21
C SER A 291 0.58 -21.96 20.20
N TYR A 292 1.60 -21.20 19.76
CA TYR A 292 1.51 -19.76 19.59
C TYR A 292 0.70 -19.47 18.34
N LYS A 293 -0.61 -19.37 18.54
CA LYS A 293 -1.46 -18.66 17.60
C LYS A 293 -1.25 -17.17 17.83
N THR A 294 -1.10 -16.40 16.75
CA THR A 294 -1.34 -14.95 16.76
C THR A 294 -2.84 -14.74 17.01
N THR A 295 -3.35 -15.13 18.18
CA THR A 295 -4.78 -15.19 18.46
C THR A 295 -5.27 -13.77 18.56
N SER A 296 -5.78 -13.16 17.49
CA SER A 296 -6.71 -12.05 17.63
C SER A 296 -7.86 -12.57 18.48
N VAL A 297 -7.80 -12.41 19.82
CA VAL A 297 -8.71 -13.00 20.84
C VAL A 297 -9.89 -13.74 20.19
N GLU A 298 -9.70 -15.03 19.90
CA GLU A 298 -10.80 -15.92 19.48
C GLU A 298 -11.78 -15.88 20.66
N GLY A 299 -12.92 -15.21 20.54
CA GLY A 299 -13.77 -15.06 21.72
C GLY A 299 -15.01 -14.15 21.67
N TYR A 300 -15.37 -13.52 20.56
CA TYR A 300 -16.68 -12.83 20.45
C TYR A 300 -17.46 -13.27 19.23
N SER A 301 -17.60 -14.57 19.05
CA SER A 301 -18.68 -15.11 18.24
C SER A 301 -19.96 -15.17 19.08
N ASP A 302 -20.48 -14.01 19.48
CA ASP A 302 -21.90 -13.90 19.83
C ASP A 302 -22.63 -13.37 18.59
N GLY A 303 -23.06 -14.30 17.74
CA GLY A 303 -24.22 -14.12 16.87
C GLY A 303 -24.23 -13.06 15.76
N GLY A 304 -23.15 -12.30 15.47
CA GLY A 304 -23.22 -11.45 14.26
C GLY A 304 -22.13 -10.42 13.94
N ARG A 305 -21.02 -10.28 14.68
CA ARG A 305 -20.00 -9.26 14.35
C ARG A 305 -18.59 -9.76 14.65
N ALA A 306 -17.91 -10.27 13.62
CA ALA A 306 -16.53 -10.72 13.71
C ALA A 306 -15.55 -9.52 13.64
N ARG A 307 -14.35 -9.66 14.21
CA ARG A 307 -13.28 -8.65 14.06
C ARG A 307 -12.93 -8.48 12.59
N VAL A 308 -12.37 -7.37 12.11
CA VAL A 308 -12.03 -7.22 10.67
C VAL A 308 -11.02 -8.30 10.25
N GLY A 309 -10.13 -8.77 11.13
CA GLY A 309 -9.35 -9.99 10.86
C GLY A 309 -10.19 -11.26 10.65
N ASP A 310 -11.33 -11.39 11.32
CA ASP A 310 -12.28 -12.50 11.19
C ASP A 310 -13.40 -12.25 10.16
N GLN A 311 -13.78 -11.01 9.87
CA GLN A 311 -14.78 -10.63 8.87
C GLN A 311 -14.15 -10.59 7.48
N PHE A 312 -12.86 -10.28 7.41
CA PHE A 312 -12.05 -10.43 6.22
C PHE A 312 -11.58 -11.88 6.01
N ALA A 313 -11.50 -12.68 7.10
CA ALA A 313 -11.47 -14.14 7.02
C ALA A 313 -12.78 -14.78 6.52
N ILE A 314 -13.89 -14.02 6.46
CA ILE A 314 -15.16 -14.49 5.88
C ILE A 314 -15.22 -14.21 4.37
N ASP A 315 -14.61 -13.14 3.88
CA ASP A 315 -14.64 -12.76 2.44
C ASP A 315 -13.53 -13.42 1.61
N VAL A 316 -12.34 -13.64 2.19
CA VAL A 316 -11.27 -14.45 1.58
C VAL A 316 -11.27 -15.80 2.28
N SER A 317 -11.53 -16.86 1.51
CA SER A 317 -11.58 -18.22 2.02
C SER A 317 -10.26 -18.58 2.73
N ALA A 318 -10.32 -19.44 3.74
CA ALA A 318 -9.12 -19.95 4.39
C ALA A 318 -8.12 -20.56 3.38
N ALA A 319 -8.63 -21.12 2.28
CA ALA A 319 -7.82 -21.65 1.18
C ALA A 319 -7.05 -20.54 0.43
N GLU A 320 -7.68 -19.42 0.11
CA GLU A 320 -7.02 -18.29 -0.56
C GLU A 320 -5.97 -17.63 0.33
N ARG A 321 -6.19 -17.54 1.64
CA ARG A 321 -5.19 -17.06 2.61
C ARG A 321 -3.95 -17.95 2.64
N VAL A 322 -4.13 -19.27 2.70
CA VAL A 322 -3.01 -20.21 2.63
C VAL A 322 -2.29 -20.08 1.28
N HIS A 323 -3.05 -19.92 0.20
CA HIS A 323 -2.48 -19.81 -1.14
C HIS A 323 -1.68 -18.51 -1.33
N VAL A 324 -2.12 -17.35 -0.81
CA VAL A 324 -1.33 -16.10 -0.91
C VAL A 324 0.00 -16.20 -0.18
N LEU A 325 0.02 -16.82 1.00
CA LEU A 325 1.25 -17.06 1.77
C LEU A 325 2.18 -17.99 1.00
N ASN A 326 1.67 -19.12 0.51
CA ASN A 326 2.45 -20.07 -0.28
C ASN A 326 3.02 -19.45 -1.56
N THR A 327 2.27 -18.59 -2.26
CA THR A 327 2.75 -17.90 -3.46
C THR A 327 3.92 -16.97 -3.14
N VAL A 328 3.81 -16.20 -2.06
CA VAL A 328 4.89 -15.29 -1.62
C VAL A 328 6.11 -16.07 -1.17
N GLU A 329 5.93 -17.10 -0.33
CA GLU A 329 7.02 -17.93 0.17
C GLU A 329 7.73 -18.69 -0.95
N SER A 330 6.98 -19.34 -1.85
CA SER A 330 7.54 -20.06 -2.99
C SER A 330 8.34 -19.14 -3.91
N TYR A 331 7.86 -17.91 -4.13
CA TYR A 331 8.60 -16.90 -4.88
C TYR A 331 9.92 -16.53 -4.18
N LEU A 332 9.88 -16.17 -2.90
CA LEU A 332 11.06 -15.75 -2.14
C LEU A 332 12.11 -16.87 -2.03
N ASP A 333 11.67 -18.12 -1.82
CA ASP A 333 12.54 -19.29 -1.80
C ASP A 333 13.18 -19.56 -3.17
N SER A 334 12.41 -19.43 -4.27
CA SER A 334 12.92 -19.64 -5.63
C SER A 334 14.03 -18.66 -6.03
N LEU A 335 14.04 -17.45 -5.47
CA LEU A 335 15.05 -16.43 -5.78
C LEU A 335 16.46 -16.88 -5.39
N ARG A 336 16.60 -17.52 -4.22
CA ARG A 336 17.91 -18.01 -3.75
C ARG A 336 18.41 -19.19 -4.59
N HIS A 337 17.52 -20.10 -4.95
CA HIS A 337 17.84 -21.23 -5.83
C HIS A 337 18.28 -20.77 -7.22
N SER A 338 17.69 -19.68 -7.72
CA SER A 338 18.03 -19.12 -9.02
C SER A 338 19.39 -18.43 -9.02
N HIS A 339 19.89 -17.95 -7.87
CA HIS A 339 21.13 -17.19 -7.74
C HIS A 339 22.05 -17.83 -6.69
N PRO A 340 22.53 -19.06 -6.92
CA PRO A 340 23.29 -19.79 -5.91
C PRO A 340 24.61 -19.10 -5.56
N SER A 341 25.32 -18.53 -6.53
CA SER A 341 26.70 -18.05 -6.31
C SER A 341 26.86 -16.51 -6.31
N GLY A 342 25.76 -15.75 -6.25
CA GLY A 342 25.80 -14.29 -6.39
C GLY A 342 24.64 -13.58 -5.68
N PRO A 343 24.66 -12.24 -5.63
CA PRO A 343 23.59 -11.49 -4.99
C PRO A 343 22.26 -11.75 -5.70
N VAL A 344 21.18 -11.93 -4.94
CA VAL A 344 19.84 -12.10 -5.52
C VAL A 344 19.39 -10.83 -6.26
N LEU A 345 19.66 -9.67 -5.66
CA LEU A 345 19.30 -8.38 -6.24
C LEU A 345 20.42 -7.88 -7.17
N GLN A 346 20.16 -7.94 -8.46
CA GLN A 346 21.10 -7.50 -9.49
C GLN A 346 20.85 -6.04 -9.90
N LYS A 347 21.91 -5.32 -10.29
CA LYS A 347 21.82 -3.88 -10.66
C LYS A 347 21.67 -3.64 -12.17
N ASP A 348 21.67 -4.69 -12.98
CA ASP A 348 21.62 -4.58 -14.44
C ASP A 348 20.19 -4.26 -14.94
N ALA A 349 20.12 -3.72 -16.16
CA ALA A 349 18.84 -3.31 -16.75
C ALA A 349 17.89 -4.50 -17.01
N ALA A 350 18.40 -5.70 -17.27
CA ALA A 350 17.55 -6.87 -17.54
C ALA A 350 16.81 -7.34 -16.27
N SER A 351 17.40 -7.10 -15.10
CA SER A 351 16.84 -7.49 -13.81
C SER A 351 15.82 -6.50 -13.23
N VAL A 352 15.60 -5.33 -13.85
CA VAL A 352 14.70 -4.28 -13.33
C VAL A 352 13.28 -4.78 -13.11
N CYS A 353 12.72 -5.51 -14.09
CA CYS A 353 11.35 -6.02 -14.01
C CYS A 353 11.20 -7.06 -12.88
N THR A 354 12.20 -7.92 -12.71
CA THR A 354 12.23 -8.93 -11.64
C THR A 354 12.40 -8.28 -10.27
N ASN A 355 13.30 -7.29 -10.14
CA ASN A 355 13.48 -6.53 -8.91
C ASN A 355 12.19 -5.79 -8.50
N LYS A 356 11.43 -5.28 -9.48
CA LYS A 356 10.12 -4.65 -9.26
C LYS A 356 9.10 -5.66 -8.71
N LEU A 357 9.03 -6.87 -9.28
CA LEU A 357 8.22 -7.95 -8.72
C LEU A 357 8.66 -8.34 -7.30
N THR A 358 9.97 -8.48 -7.06
CA THR A 358 10.52 -8.77 -5.73
C THR A 358 10.15 -7.70 -4.72
N HIS A 359 10.19 -6.41 -5.11
CA HIS A 359 9.77 -5.32 -4.26
C HIS A 359 8.30 -5.44 -3.84
N GLU A 360 7.40 -5.71 -4.78
CA GLU A 360 5.98 -5.89 -4.48
C GLU A 360 5.73 -7.13 -3.62
N MET A 361 6.41 -8.25 -3.88
CA MET A 361 6.30 -9.50 -3.10
C MET A 361 6.78 -9.31 -1.66
N VAL A 362 7.91 -8.63 -1.43
CA VAL A 362 8.41 -8.32 -0.09
C VAL A 362 7.49 -7.33 0.63
N THR A 363 6.91 -6.37 -0.10
CA THR A 363 5.95 -5.41 0.47
C THR A 363 4.66 -6.12 0.88
N LEU A 364 4.17 -7.05 0.07
CA LEU A 364 3.04 -7.92 0.39
C LEU A 364 3.35 -8.81 1.60
N ALA A 365 4.52 -9.45 1.65
CA ALA A 365 4.96 -10.27 2.78
C ALA A 365 4.98 -9.46 4.10
N LYS A 366 5.51 -8.23 4.04
CA LYS A 366 5.52 -7.31 5.19
C LYS A 366 4.11 -7.00 5.67
N ALA A 367 3.18 -6.71 4.77
CA ALA A 367 1.79 -6.45 5.13
C ALA A 367 1.13 -7.70 5.73
N LEU A 368 1.27 -8.86 5.09
CA LEU A 368 0.77 -10.14 5.60
C LEU A 368 1.27 -10.42 7.03
N ALA A 369 2.54 -10.13 7.32
CA ALA A 369 3.09 -10.22 8.68
C ALA A 369 2.45 -9.20 9.64
N GLN A 370 2.33 -7.93 9.24
CA GLN A 370 1.73 -6.87 10.06
C GLN A 370 0.25 -7.10 10.39
N PHE A 371 -0.48 -7.76 9.49
CA PHE A 371 -1.89 -8.12 9.69
C PHE A 371 -2.08 -9.53 10.30
N GLY A 372 -0.99 -10.24 10.60
CA GLY A 372 -1.03 -11.52 11.33
C GLY A 372 -1.48 -12.73 10.53
N TYR A 373 -1.26 -12.72 9.21
CA TYR A 373 -1.54 -13.88 8.37
C TYR A 373 -0.54 -15.02 8.59
N TYR A 374 0.71 -14.69 8.90
CA TYR A 374 1.74 -15.66 9.22
C TYR A 374 1.61 -16.15 10.66
N THR A 375 1.79 -17.45 10.84
CA THR A 375 2.12 -17.99 12.16
C THR A 375 3.55 -17.60 12.54
N PHE A 376 3.92 -17.79 13.80
CA PHE A 376 5.29 -17.48 14.22
C PHE A 376 6.34 -18.38 13.52
N ASP A 377 6.00 -19.64 13.23
CA ASP A 377 6.88 -20.56 12.50
C ASP A 377 7.11 -20.09 11.06
N ASP A 378 6.04 -19.60 10.41
CA ASP A 378 6.13 -19.04 9.06
C ASP A 378 6.97 -17.75 9.06
N LEU A 379 6.85 -16.91 10.10
CA LEU A 379 7.68 -15.70 10.23
C LEU A 379 9.17 -15.99 10.35
N LEU A 380 9.56 -17.07 11.04
CA LEU A 380 10.96 -17.49 11.11
C LEU A 380 11.47 -17.91 9.73
N THR A 381 10.70 -18.75 9.03
CA THR A 381 11.01 -19.21 7.66
C THR A 381 11.10 -18.03 6.68
N LEU A 382 10.15 -17.10 6.75
CA LEU A 382 10.17 -15.87 5.98
C LEU A 382 11.41 -15.03 6.28
N THR A 383 11.81 -14.93 7.54
CA THR A 383 13.01 -14.17 7.94
C THR A 383 14.27 -14.79 7.35
N GLU A 384 14.42 -16.11 7.41
CA GLU A 384 15.55 -16.83 6.79
C GLU A 384 15.60 -16.56 5.28
N ASN A 385 14.48 -16.68 4.58
CA ASN A 385 14.38 -16.39 3.15
C ASN A 385 14.78 -14.94 2.82
N LEU A 386 14.30 -13.97 3.61
CA LEU A 386 14.66 -12.56 3.43
C LEU A 386 16.14 -12.27 3.71
N LEU A 387 16.72 -12.88 4.74
CA LEU A 387 18.15 -12.77 5.02
C LEU A 387 18.98 -13.36 3.88
N ASN A 388 18.56 -14.52 3.35
CA ASN A 388 19.21 -15.16 2.21
C ASN A 388 19.15 -14.33 0.92
N ILE A 389 18.11 -13.50 0.74
CA ILE A 389 17.99 -12.59 -0.41
C ILE A 389 18.97 -11.41 -0.30
N VAL A 390 19.17 -10.89 0.91
CA VAL A 390 20.02 -9.72 1.15
C VAL A 390 21.50 -10.08 1.34
N ASP A 391 21.78 -11.32 1.73
CA ASP A 391 23.14 -11.83 1.86
C ASP A 391 23.91 -11.75 0.54
N THR A 392 24.96 -10.93 0.51
CA THR A 392 25.88 -10.81 -0.63
C THR A 392 27.24 -11.44 -0.36
N SER A 393 27.38 -12.24 0.70
CA SER A 393 28.64 -12.88 1.05
C SER A 393 28.98 -14.03 0.08
N PRO A 394 30.26 -14.17 -0.34
CA PRO A 394 30.67 -15.32 -1.15
C PRO A 394 30.58 -16.61 -0.32
N HIS A 395 30.09 -17.69 -0.95
CA HIS A 395 29.66 -18.99 -0.38
C HIS A 395 30.63 -19.80 0.52
N SER A 396 31.74 -19.25 1.00
CA SER A 396 32.63 -19.93 1.95
C SER A 396 32.11 -19.96 3.41
N ALA A 397 30.89 -19.48 3.68
CA ALA A 397 30.29 -19.44 5.02
C ALA A 397 28.86 -20.00 5.06
N GLN A 398 28.54 -21.02 4.24
CA GLN A 398 27.28 -21.74 4.40
C GLN A 398 27.34 -22.68 5.62
N THR A 399 26.87 -22.19 6.75
CA THR A 399 26.43 -23.08 7.84
C THR A 399 25.12 -23.70 7.38
N VAL A 400 25.16 -25.01 7.10
CA VAL A 400 23.95 -25.80 6.86
C VAL A 400 23.14 -25.79 8.17
N CYS A 401 22.02 -25.08 8.19
CA CYS A 401 21.06 -25.13 9.27
C CYS A 401 20.35 -26.50 9.26
N HIS A 402 20.52 -27.28 10.32
CA HIS A 402 19.75 -28.50 10.60
C HIS A 402 19.17 -28.37 12.00
N GLY A 403 17.86 -28.61 12.12
CA GLY A 403 17.18 -28.90 13.38
C GLY A 403 16.50 -27.69 14.03
N ARG A 404 15.17 -27.70 13.97
CA ARG A 404 14.25 -26.77 14.66
C ARG A 404 13.93 -27.26 16.08
N SER A 405 13.95 -26.34 17.04
CA SER A 405 12.97 -26.25 18.13
C SER A 405 12.93 -24.79 18.59
N SER A 406 11.76 -24.25 18.93
CA SER A 406 11.49 -22.80 18.94
C SER A 406 10.57 -22.37 20.10
N GLY A 407 10.86 -21.23 20.74
CA GLY A 407 10.15 -20.70 21.92
C GLY A 407 10.22 -19.18 22.07
N LEU A 408 9.14 -18.42 22.37
CA LEU A 408 9.08 -16.93 22.37
C LEU A 408 9.35 -16.20 23.73
N PRO A 409 10.14 -15.10 23.81
CA PRO A 409 10.56 -14.45 25.07
C PRO A 409 9.42 -13.79 25.89
N ASP A 410 8.50 -13.09 25.22
CA ASP A 410 7.46 -12.28 25.89
C ASP A 410 6.43 -13.10 26.67
N TYR A 411 6.22 -14.36 26.27
CA TYR A 411 5.29 -15.27 26.94
C TYR A 411 5.98 -16.01 28.09
N TYR A 412 7.29 -16.29 27.98
CA TYR A 412 8.04 -16.98 29.02
C TYR A 412 8.07 -16.20 30.32
N GLY A 413 8.21 -14.86 30.27
CA GLY A 413 8.23 -14.07 31.49
C GLY A 413 6.91 -14.14 32.28
N VAL A 414 5.78 -14.08 31.57
CA VAL A 414 4.45 -14.13 32.19
C VAL A 414 4.08 -15.55 32.64
N VAL A 415 4.48 -16.59 31.89
CA VAL A 415 4.27 -18.00 32.29
C VAL A 415 5.14 -18.37 33.48
N TRP A 416 6.40 -17.93 33.49
CA TRP A 416 7.28 -18.09 34.65
C TRP A 416 6.66 -17.43 35.89
N PHE A 417 6.08 -16.23 35.76
CA PHE A 417 5.39 -15.57 36.86
C PHE A 417 4.15 -16.36 37.32
N LYS A 418 3.35 -16.91 36.40
CA LYS A 418 2.19 -17.74 36.73
C LYS A 418 2.55 -19.01 37.49
N GLN A 419 3.66 -19.65 37.12
CA GLN A 419 4.15 -20.85 37.79
C GLN A 419 4.71 -20.54 39.20
N ASN A 420 5.44 -19.43 39.34
CA ASN A 420 6.08 -19.06 40.61
C ASN A 420 5.13 -18.36 41.58
N PHE A 421 4.12 -17.63 41.09
CA PHE A 421 3.19 -16.84 41.91
C PHE A 421 1.73 -17.06 41.47
N PRO A 422 1.17 -18.26 41.66
CA PRO A 422 -0.22 -18.52 41.33
C PRO A 422 -1.16 -17.70 42.22
N CYS A 423 -2.26 -17.19 41.63
CA CYS A 423 -3.34 -16.50 42.33
C CYS A 423 -4.68 -17.24 42.24
N ASP A 424 -5.58 -16.90 43.17
CA ASP A 424 -6.98 -17.35 43.17
C ASP A 424 -7.87 -16.53 42.21
N GLU A 425 -9.16 -16.88 42.15
CA GLU A 425 -10.16 -16.24 41.28
C GLU A 425 -10.39 -14.74 41.57
N HIS A 426 -9.90 -14.25 42.72
CA HIS A 426 -9.97 -12.85 43.12
C HIS A 426 -8.64 -12.09 42.93
N GLY A 427 -7.61 -12.74 42.36
CA GLY A 427 -6.31 -12.14 42.13
C GLY A 427 -5.41 -12.09 43.36
N VAL A 428 -5.72 -12.82 44.42
CA VAL A 428 -4.88 -12.90 45.62
C VAL A 428 -3.84 -13.99 45.41
N LEU A 429 -2.56 -13.64 45.60
CA LEU A 429 -1.45 -14.59 45.50
C LEU A 429 -1.54 -15.66 46.58
N ASN A 430 -1.28 -16.92 46.21
CA ASN A 430 -1.28 -18.05 47.15
C ASN A 430 -0.17 -17.93 48.22
N HIS A 431 0.87 -17.15 47.94
CA HIS A 431 1.93 -16.82 48.89
C HIS A 431 2.52 -15.44 48.56
N THR A 432 3.17 -14.81 49.54
CA THR A 432 3.81 -13.51 49.39
C THR A 432 4.95 -13.57 48.37
N ALA A 433 4.87 -12.73 47.33
CA ALA A 433 5.93 -12.60 46.34
C ALA A 433 7.12 -11.84 46.94
N ASN A 434 8.18 -12.56 47.30
CA ASN A 434 9.42 -11.97 47.77
C ASN A 434 10.50 -12.07 46.69
N ILE A 435 10.35 -11.23 45.66
CA ILE A 435 11.22 -11.22 44.48
C ILE A 435 12.63 -10.80 44.90
N ASN A 436 13.63 -11.62 44.57
CA ASN A 436 15.03 -11.38 44.89
C ASN A 436 15.91 -11.48 43.63
N GLU A 437 17.19 -11.11 43.76
CA GLU A 437 18.15 -11.10 42.66
C GLU A 437 18.35 -12.48 42.02
N ARG A 438 18.23 -13.55 42.82
CA ARG A 438 18.31 -14.94 42.33
C ARG A 438 17.11 -15.28 41.43
N MET A 439 15.91 -14.88 41.81
CA MET A 439 14.70 -15.09 40.99
C MET A 439 14.76 -14.29 39.68
N ALA A 440 15.33 -13.09 39.69
CA ALA A 440 15.59 -12.32 38.48
C ALA A 440 16.60 -13.03 37.56
N HIS A 441 17.65 -13.64 38.12
CA HIS A 441 18.58 -14.47 37.37
C HIS A 441 17.91 -15.74 36.82
N GLU A 442 17.07 -16.42 37.59
CA GLU A 442 16.34 -17.62 37.13
C GLU A 442 15.37 -17.28 35.97
N LEU A 443 14.72 -16.12 36.02
CA LEU A 443 13.92 -15.58 34.91
C LEU A 443 14.77 -15.29 33.67
N TYR A 444 15.94 -14.69 33.85
CA TYR A 444 16.90 -14.43 32.76
C TYR A 444 17.34 -15.73 32.07
N GLU A 445 17.73 -16.74 32.86
CA GLU A 445 18.13 -18.06 32.37
C GLU A 445 17.00 -18.78 31.61
N ALA A 446 15.77 -18.69 32.11
CA ALA A 446 14.60 -19.26 31.46
C ALA A 446 14.32 -18.64 30.08
N ILE A 447 14.57 -17.33 29.92
CA ILE A 447 14.26 -16.58 28.69
C ILE A 447 15.42 -16.59 27.68
N TYR A 448 16.67 -16.56 28.14
CA TYR A 448 17.85 -16.40 27.26
C TYR A 448 18.71 -17.66 27.14
N GLN A 449 18.76 -18.53 28.16
CA GLN A 449 19.57 -19.76 28.09
C GLN A 449 18.74 -20.98 27.68
N SER A 450 17.49 -21.08 28.14
CA SER A 450 16.62 -22.23 27.83
C SER A 450 15.99 -22.14 26.43
N SER A 451 15.75 -20.92 25.94
CA SER A 451 15.18 -20.61 24.61
C SER A 451 16.14 -19.91 23.64
N GLY A 452 17.36 -19.58 24.07
CA GLY A 452 18.33 -18.83 23.26
C GLY A 452 18.69 -19.54 21.96
N HIS A 453 19.04 -20.83 22.05
CA HIS A 453 19.37 -21.66 20.88
C HIS A 453 18.18 -21.92 19.93
N GLU A 454 16.94 -21.69 20.40
CA GLU A 454 15.70 -22.07 19.74
C GLU A 454 15.09 -20.94 18.87
N LEU A 455 15.57 -19.70 19.03
CA LEU A 455 15.04 -18.49 18.36
C LEU A 455 16.01 -17.80 17.41
N HIS A 456 17.15 -18.43 17.10
CA HIS A 456 18.12 -17.79 16.22
C HIS A 456 17.55 -17.63 14.81
N LEU A 457 17.47 -16.38 14.36
CA LEU A 457 16.90 -15.99 13.06
C LEU A 457 17.71 -16.50 11.86
N ASP A 458 18.95 -16.93 12.06
CA ASP A 458 19.87 -17.34 11.00
C ASP A 458 20.56 -18.70 11.23
N GLY A 459 20.18 -19.44 12.29
CA GLY A 459 20.77 -20.73 12.64
C GLY A 459 22.28 -20.71 12.94
N GLY A 460 22.91 -19.53 13.01
CA GLY A 460 24.36 -19.33 13.15
C GLY A 460 24.71 -18.31 14.24
N ASP A 461 24.01 -18.37 15.37
CA ASP A 461 24.17 -17.47 16.53
C ASP A 461 24.05 -15.96 16.20
N GLY A 462 23.30 -15.58 15.16
CA GLY A 462 23.09 -14.17 14.78
C GLY A 462 24.19 -13.54 13.92
N GLN A 463 25.19 -14.31 13.48
CA GLN A 463 26.32 -13.80 12.72
C GLN A 463 25.94 -13.29 11.32
N LEU A 464 25.00 -13.96 10.63
CA LEU A 464 24.55 -13.54 9.30
C LEU A 464 23.78 -12.23 9.40
N LEU A 465 22.86 -12.14 10.36
CA LEU A 465 22.11 -10.91 10.60
C LEU A 465 23.05 -9.73 10.90
N LEU A 466 24.04 -9.93 11.77
CA LEU A 466 25.03 -8.90 12.09
C LEU A 466 25.87 -8.49 10.87
N ALA A 467 26.30 -9.46 10.06
CA ALA A 467 27.06 -9.18 8.83
C ALA A 467 26.24 -8.35 7.84
N ILE A 468 24.98 -8.73 7.62
CA ILE A 468 24.05 -7.99 6.75
C ILE A 468 23.82 -6.57 7.29
N LEU A 469 23.54 -6.42 8.59
CA LEU A 469 23.32 -5.10 9.19
C LEU A 469 24.56 -4.20 9.06
N MET A 470 25.76 -4.73 9.34
CA MET A 470 27.01 -3.99 9.14
C MET A 470 27.19 -3.57 7.69
N GLN A 471 26.93 -4.45 6.74
CA GLN A 471 26.98 -4.12 5.32
C GLN A 471 25.97 -3.03 4.94
N MET A 472 24.73 -3.10 5.44
CA MET A 472 23.71 -2.07 5.21
C MET A 472 24.12 -0.70 5.74
N THR A 473 24.90 -0.65 6.84
CA THR A 473 25.38 0.65 7.37
C THR A 473 26.40 1.35 6.45
N MET A 474 27.04 0.59 5.56
CA MET A 474 27.99 1.10 4.57
C MET A 474 27.29 1.59 3.28
N SER A 475 25.95 1.56 3.23
CA SER A 475 25.16 2.03 2.09
C SER A 475 25.16 3.57 2.01
N ASP A 476 25.15 4.08 0.78
CA ASP A 476 24.96 5.51 0.50
C ASP A 476 23.49 5.97 0.64
N TYR A 477 22.57 5.08 0.99
CA TYR A 477 21.15 5.39 1.18
C TYR A 477 20.81 5.61 2.67
N PRO A 478 20.65 6.88 3.12
CA PRO A 478 20.58 7.20 4.56
C PRO A 478 19.44 6.53 5.33
N PRO A 479 18.21 6.37 4.78
CA PRO A 479 17.14 5.67 5.49
C PRO A 479 17.48 4.22 5.82
N LEU A 480 18.17 3.51 4.93
CA LEU A 480 18.61 2.13 5.18
C LEU A 480 19.67 2.08 6.28
N THR A 481 20.68 2.95 6.23
CA THR A 481 21.72 3.04 7.26
C THR A 481 21.12 3.33 8.64
N SER A 482 20.17 4.26 8.73
CA SER A 482 19.47 4.61 9.97
C SER A 482 18.68 3.43 10.55
N ILE A 483 17.91 2.72 9.72
CA ILE A 483 17.13 1.56 10.14
C ILE A 483 18.06 0.40 10.54
N ALA A 484 19.12 0.14 9.78
CA ALA A 484 20.09 -0.89 10.08
C ALA A 484 20.79 -0.64 11.42
N LEU A 485 21.23 0.59 11.70
CA LEU A 485 21.79 0.97 12.99
C LEU A 485 20.77 0.80 14.13
N LYS A 486 19.51 1.19 13.92
CA LYS A 486 18.45 1.01 14.92
C LYS A 486 18.28 -0.47 15.27
N VAL A 487 18.21 -1.35 14.28
CA VAL A 487 18.06 -2.80 14.48
C VAL A 487 19.31 -3.38 15.15
N LEU A 488 20.50 -2.92 14.76
CA LEU A 488 21.77 -3.31 15.37
C LEU A 488 21.82 -2.95 16.86
N PHE A 489 21.43 -1.74 17.25
CA PHE A 489 21.37 -1.35 18.66
C PHE A 489 20.35 -2.22 19.44
N ARG A 490 19.16 -2.45 18.87
CA ARG A 490 18.14 -3.32 19.49
C ARG A 490 18.66 -4.74 19.72
N HIS A 491 19.46 -5.27 18.79
CA HIS A 491 20.07 -6.60 18.93
C HIS A 491 20.96 -6.69 20.19
N PHE A 492 21.67 -5.63 20.56
CA PHE A 492 22.51 -5.61 21.77
C PHE A 492 21.78 -5.16 23.04
N THR A 493 20.57 -4.60 22.95
CA THR A 493 19.79 -4.11 24.09
C THR A 493 18.53 -4.93 24.39
N GLN A 494 18.44 -6.16 23.88
CA GLN A 494 17.26 -7.03 24.02
C GLN A 494 16.76 -7.16 25.46
N TYR A 495 17.67 -7.39 26.42
CA TYR A 495 17.29 -7.55 27.83
C TYR A 495 16.70 -6.28 28.42
N GLN A 496 17.24 -5.11 28.07
CA GLN A 496 16.74 -3.83 28.56
C GLN A 496 15.34 -3.54 27.98
N GLU A 497 15.14 -3.80 26.68
CA GLU A 497 13.83 -3.61 26.05
C GLU A 497 12.78 -4.55 26.65
N LEU A 498 13.12 -5.83 26.85
CA LEU A 498 12.24 -6.79 27.51
C LEU A 498 11.81 -6.32 28.91
N LEU A 499 12.73 -5.76 29.70
CA LEU A 499 12.39 -5.22 31.02
C LEU A 499 11.46 -4.01 30.93
N GLU A 500 11.65 -3.10 29.98
CA GLU A 500 10.76 -1.96 29.77
C GLU A 500 9.36 -2.38 29.30
N ASP A 501 9.27 -3.43 28.49
CA ASP A 501 8.01 -3.99 28.02
C ASP A 501 7.28 -4.74 29.16
N LEU A 502 8.00 -5.55 29.96
CA LEU A 502 7.45 -6.25 31.11
C LEU A 502 6.88 -5.29 32.18
N LYS A 503 7.48 -4.10 32.36
CA LYS A 503 6.93 -3.05 33.26
C LYS A 503 5.57 -2.54 32.80
N GLN A 504 5.26 -2.61 31.52
CA GLN A 504 4.00 -2.16 30.94
C GLN A 504 2.93 -3.26 30.94
N VAL A 505 3.31 -4.52 31.16
CA VAL A 505 2.38 -5.64 31.16
C VAL A 505 1.44 -5.57 32.38
N GLN A 506 0.14 -5.67 32.11
CA GLN A 506 -0.93 -5.71 33.08
C GLN A 506 -1.62 -7.07 33.01
N LEU A 507 -1.71 -7.75 34.15
CA LEU A 507 -2.40 -9.03 34.29
C LEU A 507 -3.79 -8.79 34.90
N LEU A 508 -4.83 -9.13 34.15
CA LEU A 508 -6.22 -8.99 34.56
C LEU A 508 -6.71 -10.33 35.12
N VAL A 509 -7.16 -10.33 36.39
CA VAL A 509 -7.58 -11.55 37.09
C VAL A 509 -9.07 -11.55 37.41
N SER A 510 -9.60 -10.44 37.93
CA SER A 510 -11.02 -10.34 38.34
C SER A 510 -11.97 -10.51 37.16
N SER A 511 -13.09 -11.20 37.38
CA SER A 511 -14.15 -11.37 36.38
C SER A 511 -14.69 -10.04 35.87
N ASP A 512 -14.78 -9.03 36.73
CA ASP A 512 -15.29 -7.70 36.40
C ASP A 512 -14.30 -6.94 35.51
N ASP A 513 -13.00 -7.03 35.81
CA ASP A 513 -11.94 -6.40 35.00
C ASP A 513 -11.82 -7.08 33.63
N VAL A 514 -11.98 -8.41 33.61
CA VAL A 514 -12.06 -9.18 32.36
C VAL A 514 -13.22 -8.67 31.53
N GLU A 515 -14.46 -8.66 32.05
CA GLU A 515 -15.64 -8.25 31.26
C GLU A 515 -15.56 -6.78 30.81
N ASN A 516 -15.04 -5.89 31.66
CA ASN A 516 -14.82 -4.48 31.30
C ASN A 516 -13.80 -4.33 30.16
N TYR A 517 -12.64 -4.98 30.27
CA TYR A 517 -11.63 -4.97 29.21
C TYR A 517 -12.20 -5.54 27.90
N ARG A 518 -12.95 -6.63 28.04
CA ARG A 518 -13.64 -7.30 26.95
C ARG A 518 -14.63 -6.37 26.22
N GLN A 519 -15.41 -5.59 26.96
CA GLN A 519 -16.30 -4.58 26.40
C GLN A 519 -15.54 -3.43 25.73
N VAL A 520 -14.54 -2.84 26.40
CA VAL A 520 -13.77 -1.71 25.86
C VAL A 520 -13.07 -2.08 24.56
N ASP A 521 -12.49 -3.28 24.49
CA ASP A 521 -11.82 -3.77 23.28
C ASP A 521 -12.81 -3.94 22.11
N ARG A 522 -14.02 -4.47 22.36
CA ARG A 522 -15.10 -4.54 21.37
C ARG A 522 -15.53 -3.15 20.88
N ASP A 523 -15.81 -2.23 21.80
CA ASP A 523 -16.30 -0.90 21.47
C ASP A 523 -15.23 -0.08 20.73
N LEU A 524 -13.97 -0.16 21.16
CA LEU A 524 -12.83 0.46 20.48
C LEU A 524 -12.69 -0.07 19.05
N PHE A 525 -12.87 -1.37 18.84
CA PHE A 525 -12.84 -1.98 17.53
C PHE A 525 -13.98 -1.46 16.62
N ILE A 526 -15.22 -1.39 17.13
CA ILE A 526 -16.36 -0.83 16.38
C ILE A 526 -16.09 0.62 16.00
N LEU A 527 -15.60 1.43 16.94
CA LEU A 527 -15.30 2.84 16.71
C LEU A 527 -14.22 3.03 15.65
N LYS A 528 -13.15 2.21 15.67
CA LYS A 528 -12.11 2.21 14.64
C LYS A 528 -12.71 1.94 13.26
N ASN A 529 -13.51 0.87 13.10
CA ASN A 529 -14.12 0.55 11.81
C ASN A 529 -15.05 1.65 11.28
N LEU A 530 -15.86 2.26 12.16
CA LEU A 530 -16.74 3.36 11.75
C LEU A 530 -15.94 4.59 11.30
N THR A 531 -14.81 4.86 11.95
CA THR A 531 -13.91 5.96 11.61
C THR A 531 -13.17 5.68 10.30
N GLU A 532 -12.67 4.45 10.12
CA GLU A 532 -11.98 3.99 8.90
C GLU A 532 -12.89 4.02 7.66
N LYS A 533 -14.22 3.86 7.83
CA LYS A 533 -15.23 3.89 6.76
C LYS A 533 -16.02 5.20 6.69
N SER A 534 -15.51 6.26 7.30
CA SER A 534 -16.25 7.53 7.46
C SER A 534 -16.66 8.18 6.13
N GLU A 535 -15.87 8.00 5.07
CA GLU A 535 -16.17 8.50 3.73
C GLU A 535 -17.46 7.94 3.11
N LEU A 536 -17.90 6.75 3.53
CA LEU A 536 -19.10 6.11 2.98
C LEU A 536 -20.37 6.85 3.38
N TRP A 537 -20.42 7.36 4.62
CA TRP A 537 -21.64 7.92 5.23
C TRP A 537 -21.57 9.41 5.56
N VAL A 538 -20.39 10.00 5.76
CA VAL A 538 -20.26 11.44 6.12
C VAL A 538 -20.57 12.36 4.92
N HIS A 539 -20.42 11.90 3.68
CA HIS A 539 -20.64 12.72 2.48
C HIS A 539 -21.82 12.29 1.61
N GLY A 540 -22.52 11.20 1.97
CA GLY A 540 -23.72 10.72 1.26
C GLY A 540 -24.87 11.74 1.25
N ASP A 541 -25.08 12.45 2.37
CA ASP A 541 -26.20 13.40 2.51
C ASP A 541 -26.07 14.67 1.67
N ARG A 542 -24.86 15.02 1.19
CA ARG A 542 -24.69 16.24 0.39
C ARG A 542 -25.19 16.11 -1.04
N HIS A 543 -25.27 14.89 -1.58
CA HIS A 543 -25.76 14.68 -2.95
C HIS A 543 -27.29 14.62 -3.04
N HIS A 544 -28.01 14.21 -1.99
CA HIS A 544 -29.47 14.22 -1.99
C HIS A 544 -30.09 15.62 -1.94
N SER A 545 -29.34 16.65 -1.54
CA SER A 545 -29.89 18.00 -1.37
C SER A 545 -29.66 18.94 -2.56
N ILE A 546 -28.91 18.53 -3.60
CA ILE A 546 -28.56 19.42 -4.73
C ILE A 546 -29.52 19.25 -5.92
N ASP A 547 -30.08 18.05 -6.14
CA ASP A 547 -31.04 17.83 -7.25
C ASP A 547 -32.47 18.34 -6.97
N GLY A 548 -32.75 18.86 -5.77
CA GLY A 548 -34.10 19.29 -5.35
C GLY A 548 -34.34 20.79 -5.25
N LYS A 549 -33.38 21.65 -5.61
CA LYS A 549 -33.46 23.11 -5.31
C LYS A 549 -33.16 24.05 -6.49
N GLU A 550 -33.51 23.67 -7.71
CA GLU A 550 -33.50 24.61 -8.86
C GLU A 550 -34.88 25.00 -9.41
N HIS A 551 -35.99 24.59 -8.79
CA HIS A 551 -37.34 24.98 -9.24
C HIS A 551 -38.29 25.35 -8.09
N GLU A 552 -37.91 26.32 -7.25
CA GLU A 552 -38.91 27.09 -6.46
C GLU A 552 -38.25 28.29 -5.78
N LYS A 553 -37.90 29.33 -6.55
CA LYS A 553 -37.69 30.67 -6.02
C LYS A 553 -38.26 31.70 -7.00
N ASP A 554 -39.58 31.71 -7.09
CA ASP A 554 -40.31 32.92 -7.43
C ASP A 554 -41.54 33.03 -6.51
N GLU A 555 -41.70 34.24 -5.97
CA GLU A 555 -42.84 34.74 -5.20
C GLU A 555 -43.19 34.06 -3.86
N LYS A 556 -42.77 34.70 -2.77
CA LYS A 556 -43.66 35.00 -1.62
C LYS A 556 -43.05 36.07 -0.72
N THR A 557 -43.39 37.30 -1.05
CA THR A 557 -43.32 38.48 -0.17
C THR A 557 -44.27 38.23 1.01
N TRP A 558 -43.75 38.15 2.24
CA TRP A 558 -44.58 38.19 3.45
C TRP A 558 -44.41 39.53 4.15
N VAL A 559 -45.50 40.29 4.09
CA VAL A 559 -45.74 41.55 4.79
C VAL A 559 -45.77 41.27 6.29
N LEU A 560 -44.97 42.03 7.05
CA LEU A 560 -45.05 42.08 8.51
C LEU A 560 -46.34 42.82 8.91
N GLY A 561 -47.29 42.09 9.48
CA GLY A 561 -48.52 42.61 10.07
C GLY A 561 -48.64 42.17 11.52
N SER A 562 -48.56 43.13 12.43
CA SER A 562 -48.75 43.00 13.88
C SER A 562 -50.15 42.50 14.25
N CYS A 563 -50.23 41.61 15.23
CA CYS A 563 -51.12 41.69 16.40
C CYS A 563 -50.70 40.69 17.46
#